data_AF-A0A9J7JT41-F1
#
_entry.id   AF-A0A9J7JT41-F1
#
_cell.length_a   1.000
_cell.length_b   1.000
_cell.length_c   1.000
_cell.angle_alpha   90.00
_cell.angle_beta   90.00
_cell.angle_gamma   90.00
#
_symmetry.space_group_name_H-M   'P 1'
#
loop_
_entity.id
_entity.type
_entity.pdbx_description
1 polymer ?
#
loop_
_entity_poly.entity_id
_entity_poly.type
_entity_poly.pdbx_seq_one_letter_code
_entity_poly.pdbx_strand_id
1 'polypeptide(L)'
;MGVELKLLQMLKACLVEDWDLVNKQRQLFQLPAETNVDHILENYVTFMKSQGKSDNAEYSIDEFVYGIREYFNKMLGTQLLCQFEKPQYAEILLAYPDIPMSQIYGAPHLLRLFMNIGTTLAHLPFNRHSLLYVYRYMHGFLD
;
A
#
# COMPACT_ATOMS: atom_id res chain seq x y z
N MET A 1 4.52 -21.86 12.64
CA MET A 1 5.09 -21.30 11.39
C MET A 1 4.20 -20.14 10.98
N GLY A 2 4.70 -18.91 11.12
CA GLY A 2 4.00 -17.70 10.66
C GLY A 2 4.05 -17.60 9.14
N VAL A 3 3.03 -16.99 8.54
CA VAL A 3 3.05 -16.65 7.12
C VAL A 3 3.84 -15.35 7.00
N GLU A 4 4.97 -15.38 6.30
CA GLU A 4 5.80 -14.20 6.05
C GLU A 4 5.54 -13.71 4.62
N LEU A 5 5.32 -12.40 4.46
CA LEU A 5 5.18 -11.80 3.14
C LEU A 5 6.56 -11.80 2.45
N LYS A 6 6.79 -12.74 1.53
CA LYS A 6 8.02 -12.74 0.71
C LYS A 6 7.94 -11.64 -0.34
N LEU A 7 8.48 -10.47 -0.03
CA LEU A 7 8.63 -9.40 -1.02
C LEU A 7 9.67 -9.81 -2.09
N LEU A 8 9.33 -9.64 -3.37
CA LEU A 8 10.25 -9.83 -4.50
C LEU A 8 11.51 -8.97 -4.33
N GLN A 9 12.66 -9.51 -4.76
CA GLN A 9 13.95 -8.84 -4.58
C GLN A 9 13.98 -7.45 -5.24
N MET A 10 13.29 -7.28 -6.38
CA MET A 10 13.16 -6.00 -7.06
C MET A 10 12.44 -4.96 -6.20
N LEU A 11 11.32 -5.33 -5.57
CA LEU A 11 10.57 -4.43 -4.69
C LEU A 11 11.37 -4.03 -3.45
N LYS A 12 12.22 -4.94 -2.94
CA LYS A 12 13.15 -4.60 -1.85
C LYS A 12 14.17 -3.56 -2.30
N ALA A 13 14.69 -3.67 -3.52
CA ALA A 13 15.59 -2.68 -4.09
C ALA A 13 14.90 -1.32 -4.24
N CYS A 14 13.65 -1.28 -4.73
CA CYS A 14 12.87 -0.04 -4.82
C CYS A 14 12.67 0.63 -3.46
N LEU A 15 12.46 -0.13 -2.39
CA LEU A 15 12.33 0.42 -1.03
C LEU A 15 13.66 0.98 -0.50
N VAL A 16 14.79 0.32 -0.80
CA VAL A 16 16.11 0.82 -0.42
C VAL A 16 16.41 2.13 -1.15
N GLU A 17 16.07 2.20 -2.44
CA GLU A 17 16.21 3.41 -3.25
C GLU A 17 15.31 4.54 -2.76
N ASP A 18 14.02 4.29 -2.54
CA ASP A 18 13.06 5.24 -1.97
C ASP A 18 13.54 5.78 -0.62
N TRP A 19 14.03 4.90 0.26
CA TRP A 19 14.58 5.31 1.54
C TRP A 19 15.80 6.23 1.39
N ASP A 20 16.70 5.95 0.43
CA ASP A 20 17.88 6.78 0.18
C ASP A 20 17.51 8.16 -0.37
N LEU A 21 16.62 8.21 -1.36
CA LEU A 21 16.10 9.45 -1.95
C LEU A 21 15.49 10.36 -0.88
N VAL A 22 14.64 9.82 -0.01
CA VAL A 22 13.95 10.62 1.02
C VAL A 22 14.88 10.97 2.18
N ASN A 23 15.59 10.00 2.76
CA ASN A 23 16.31 10.21 4.02
C ASN A 23 17.74 10.72 3.84
N LYS A 24 18.45 10.31 2.77
CA LYS A 24 19.81 10.78 2.51
C LYS A 24 19.83 11.98 1.58
N GLN A 25 19.08 11.90 0.48
CA GLN A 25 19.12 12.92 -0.57
C GLN A 25 18.09 14.05 -0.36
N ARG A 26 17.19 13.90 0.61
CA ARG A 26 16.15 14.88 0.94
C ARG A 26 15.29 15.25 -0.27
N GLN A 27 14.97 14.27 -1.10
CA GLN A 27 14.03 14.42 -2.20
C GLN A 27 12.61 14.14 -1.73
N LEU A 28 11.67 14.93 -2.25
CA LEU A 28 10.23 14.74 -2.03
C LEU A 28 9.61 14.19 -3.31
N PHE A 29 8.68 13.26 -3.14
CA PHE A 29 7.87 12.77 -4.23
C PHE A 29 6.97 13.90 -4.77
N GLN A 30 6.79 13.98 -6.08
CA GLN A 30 5.93 14.99 -6.69
C GLN A 30 4.46 14.63 -6.44
N LEU A 31 3.70 15.57 -5.86
CA LEU A 31 2.29 15.37 -5.51
C LEU A 31 1.44 16.51 -6.11
N PRO A 32 0.20 16.21 -6.58
CA PRO A 32 -0.41 14.89 -6.64
C PRO A 32 0.30 13.93 -7.62
N ALA A 33 0.29 12.64 -7.31
CA ALA A 33 0.90 11.60 -8.12
C ALA A 33 0.19 11.50 -9.48
N GLU A 34 0.96 11.36 -10.57
CA GLU A 34 0.41 11.11 -11.91
C GLU A 34 -0.42 9.82 -11.93
N THR A 35 0.09 8.78 -11.28
CA THR A 35 -0.62 7.51 -11.04
C THR A 35 -0.81 7.32 -9.54
N ASN A 36 -2.01 7.62 -9.05
CA ASN A 36 -2.33 7.53 -7.62
C ASN A 36 -2.70 6.10 -7.18
N VAL A 37 -2.77 5.88 -5.88
CA VAL A 37 -3.11 4.58 -5.27
C VAL A 37 -4.47 4.07 -5.75
N ASP A 38 -5.48 4.92 -5.82
CA ASP A 38 -6.81 4.50 -6.30
C ASP A 38 -6.75 3.93 -7.71
N HIS A 39 -6.03 4.59 -8.63
CA HIS A 39 -5.86 4.12 -10.00
C HIS A 39 -5.08 2.78 -10.07
N ILE A 40 -4.03 2.63 -9.26
CA ILE A 40 -3.26 1.37 -9.18
C ILE A 40 -4.17 0.22 -8.71
N LEU A 41 -4.96 0.47 -7.67
CA LEU A 41 -5.87 -0.52 -7.09
C LEU A 41 -6.99 -0.90 -8.07
N GLU A 42 -7.57 0.07 -8.77
CA GLU A 42 -8.59 -0.17 -9.80
C GLU A 42 -8.05 -1.00 -10.97
N ASN A 43 -6.83 -0.71 -11.43
CA ASN A 43 -6.15 -1.48 -12.46
C ASN A 43 -5.94 -2.93 -12.03
N TYR A 44 -5.57 -3.14 -10.76
CA TYR A 44 -5.41 -4.49 -10.20
C TYR A 44 -6.73 -5.28 -10.17
N VAL A 45 -7.83 -4.66 -9.69
CA VAL A 45 -9.15 -5.28 -9.70
C VAL A 45 -9.55 -5.68 -11.13
N THR A 46 -9.35 -4.77 -12.09
CA THR A 46 -9.68 -5.00 -13.50
C THR A 46 -8.88 -6.15 -14.07
N PHE A 47 -7.58 -6.21 -13.79
CA PHE A 47 -6.71 -7.32 -14.18
C PHE A 47 -7.21 -8.64 -13.60
N MET A 48 -7.46 -8.72 -12.29
CA MET A 48 -7.89 -9.96 -11.62
C MET A 48 -9.25 -10.46 -12.13
N LYS A 49 -10.19 -9.54 -12.41
CA LYS A 49 -11.48 -9.85 -13.05
C LYS A 49 -11.29 -10.42 -14.46
N SER A 50 -10.38 -9.84 -15.26
CA SER A 50 -10.07 -10.37 -16.60
C SER A 50 -9.50 -11.80 -16.58
N GLN A 51 -8.82 -12.17 -15.49
CA GLN A 51 -8.23 -13.49 -15.29
C GLN A 51 -9.21 -14.53 -14.71
N GLY A 52 -10.47 -14.15 -14.45
CA GLY A 52 -11.47 -15.02 -13.80
C GLY A 52 -11.15 -15.35 -12.35
N LYS A 53 -10.32 -14.53 -11.67
CA LYS A 53 -9.85 -14.74 -10.29
C LYS A 53 -10.51 -13.81 -9.27
N SER A 54 -11.67 -13.23 -9.61
CA SER A 54 -12.29 -12.17 -8.81
C SER A 54 -12.88 -12.65 -7.49
N ASP A 55 -13.44 -13.87 -7.44
CA ASP A 55 -14.36 -14.24 -6.36
C ASP A 55 -14.19 -15.67 -5.86
N ASN A 56 -14.04 -15.80 -4.54
CA ASN A 56 -14.32 -17.01 -3.79
C ASN A 56 -15.57 -16.75 -2.91
N ALA A 57 -16.32 -17.78 -2.52
CA ALA A 57 -17.55 -17.65 -1.74
C ALA A 57 -17.40 -16.97 -0.35
N GLU A 58 -16.18 -16.74 0.10
CA GLU A 58 -15.85 -16.24 1.44
C GLU A 58 -15.07 -14.91 1.43
N TYR A 59 -14.43 -14.54 0.30
CA TYR A 59 -13.61 -13.32 0.17
C TYR A 59 -13.56 -12.84 -1.30
N SER A 60 -13.76 -11.54 -1.54
CA SER A 60 -13.69 -10.92 -2.87
C SER A 60 -12.46 -10.03 -3.06
N ILE A 61 -12.03 -9.88 -4.31
CA ILE A 61 -10.95 -8.96 -4.66
C ILE A 61 -11.30 -7.49 -4.34
N ASP A 62 -12.57 -7.14 -4.47
CA ASP A 62 -13.08 -5.80 -4.19
C ASP A 62 -12.97 -5.48 -2.69
N GLU A 63 -13.26 -6.43 -1.81
CA GLU A 63 -13.12 -6.27 -0.35
C GLU A 63 -11.65 -6.13 0.06
N PHE A 64 -10.76 -6.93 -0.52
CA PHE A 64 -9.32 -6.82 -0.29
C PHE A 64 -8.80 -5.42 -0.65
N VAL A 65 -9.13 -4.95 -1.86
CA VAL A 65 -8.69 -3.63 -2.35
C VAL A 65 -9.28 -2.49 -1.54
N TYR A 66 -10.55 -2.59 -1.15
CA TYR A 66 -11.16 -1.64 -0.22
C TYR A 66 -10.40 -1.58 1.11
N GLY A 67 -10.06 -2.73 1.70
CA GLY A 67 -9.29 -2.80 2.93
C GLY A 67 -7.91 -2.15 2.82
N ILE A 68 -7.19 -2.38 1.72
CA ILE A 68 -5.89 -1.74 1.46
C ILE A 68 -6.03 -0.22 1.34
N ARG A 69 -7.03 0.27 0.60
CA ARG A 69 -7.29 1.71 0.44
C ARG A 69 -7.56 2.39 1.78
N GLU A 70 -8.46 1.83 2.58
CA GLU A 70 -8.81 2.38 3.89
C GLU A 70 -7.63 2.36 4.85
N TYR A 71 -6.86 1.28 4.85
CA TYR A 71 -5.67 1.17 5.68
C TYR A 71 -4.59 2.17 5.25
N PHE A 72 -4.40 2.37 3.93
CA PHE A 72 -3.51 3.38 3.39
C PHE A 72 -3.89 4.79 3.88
N ASN A 73 -5.15 5.17 3.69
CA ASN A 73 -5.67 6.49 4.09
C ASN A 73 -5.47 6.74 5.59
N LYS A 74 -5.67 5.72 6.43
CA LYS A 74 -5.49 5.82 7.88
C LYS A 74 -4.02 5.88 8.32
N MET A 75 -3.14 5.13 7.66
CA MET A 75 -1.76 4.95 8.11
C MET A 75 -0.77 5.93 7.48
N LEU A 76 -1.09 6.56 6.34
CA LEU A 76 -0.16 7.42 5.62
C LEU A 76 0.47 8.49 6.54
N GLY A 77 -0.39 9.34 7.14
CA GLY A 77 0.06 10.46 7.97
C GLY A 77 0.80 10.05 9.25
N THR A 78 0.69 8.80 9.69
CA THR A 78 1.23 8.34 10.98
C THR A 78 2.43 7.41 10.85
N GLN A 79 2.42 6.49 9.87
CA GLN A 79 3.38 5.39 9.79
C GLN A 79 4.14 5.29 8.46
N LEU A 80 3.65 5.89 7.37
CA LEU A 80 4.25 5.68 6.03
C LEU A 80 5.14 6.83 5.54
N LEU A 81 5.06 7.99 6.21
CA LEU A 81 5.84 9.18 5.86
C LEU A 81 7.03 9.36 6.80
N CYS A 82 8.21 9.54 6.21
CA CYS A 82 9.41 9.96 6.92
C CYS A 82 9.23 11.37 7.49
N GLN A 83 10.00 11.71 8.52
CA GLN A 83 9.89 13.01 9.21
C GLN A 83 10.07 14.19 8.26
N PHE A 84 10.91 14.03 7.22
CA PHE A 84 11.18 15.05 6.22
C PHE A 84 9.98 15.31 5.27
N GLU A 85 9.07 14.34 5.10
CA GLU A 85 7.88 14.48 4.25
C GLU A 85 6.70 15.16 4.98
N LYS A 86 6.77 15.31 6.32
CA LYS A 86 5.67 15.86 7.13
C LYS A 86 5.26 17.29 6.73
N PRO A 87 6.17 18.22 6.38
CA PRO A 87 5.78 19.54 5.89
C PRO A 87 4.95 19.48 4.60
N GLN A 88 5.38 18.67 3.62
CA GLN A 88 4.65 18.47 2.37
C GLN A 88 3.25 17.88 2.64
N TYR A 89 3.14 16.91 3.54
CA TYR A 89 1.84 16.35 3.93
C TYR A 89 0.90 17.40 4.55
N ALA A 90 1.41 18.30 5.38
CA ALA A 90 0.61 19.39 5.95
C ALA A 90 0.10 20.34 4.85
N GLU A 91 0.93 20.67 3.86
CA GLU A 91 0.52 21.48 2.70
C GLU A 91 -0.57 20.76 1.88
N ILE A 92 -0.44 19.46 1.66
CA ILE A 92 -1.45 18.64 0.97
C ILE A 92 -2.80 18.65 1.70
N LEU A 93 -2.81 18.49 3.03
CA LEU A 93 -4.05 18.54 3.81
C LEU A 93 -4.75 19.90 3.72
N LEU A 94 -4.00 20.98 3.58
CA LEU A 94 -4.56 22.32 3.41
C LEU A 94 -5.07 22.56 1.97
N ALA A 95 -4.35 22.06 0.97
CA ALA A 95 -4.71 22.22 -0.43
C ALA A 95 -5.89 21.30 -0.85
N TYR A 96 -6.02 20.13 -0.23
CA TYR A 96 -6.98 19.08 -0.58
C TYR A 96 -7.70 18.51 0.67
N PRO A 97 -8.49 19.31 1.41
CA PRO A 97 -9.02 18.94 2.71
C PRO A 97 -9.99 17.74 2.68
N ASP A 98 -10.71 17.56 1.57
CA ASP A 98 -11.75 16.53 1.42
C ASP A 98 -11.34 15.38 0.48
N ILE A 99 -10.08 15.36 0.03
CA ILE A 99 -9.59 14.34 -0.88
C ILE A 99 -8.88 13.24 -0.09
N PRO A 100 -9.26 11.96 -0.24
CA PRO A 100 -8.56 10.87 0.42
C PRO A 100 -7.13 10.77 -0.10
N MET A 101 -6.20 10.43 0.78
CA MET A 101 -4.78 10.39 0.44
C MET A 101 -4.44 9.35 -0.63
N SER A 102 -5.26 8.31 -0.79
CA SER A 102 -5.15 7.33 -1.88
C SER A 102 -5.35 7.95 -3.28
N GLN A 103 -5.96 9.13 -3.38
CA GLN A 103 -6.11 9.87 -4.63
C GLN A 103 -4.98 10.88 -4.88
N ILE A 104 -4.14 11.15 -3.87
CA ILE A 104 -3.04 12.11 -3.96
C ILE A 104 -1.68 11.41 -4.08
N TYR A 105 -1.47 10.35 -3.30
CA TYR A 105 -0.20 9.63 -3.21
C TYR A 105 -0.14 8.47 -4.21
N GLY A 106 1.08 8.00 -4.49
CA GLY A 106 1.33 7.00 -5.54
C GLY A 106 2.02 5.72 -5.05
N ALA A 107 2.59 4.99 -6.00
CA ALA A 107 3.17 3.66 -5.80
C ALA A 107 4.26 3.58 -4.69
N PRO A 108 5.19 4.53 -4.52
CA PRO A 108 6.23 4.41 -3.48
C PRO A 108 5.64 4.31 -2.08
N HIS A 109 4.67 5.17 -1.75
CA HIS A 109 3.99 5.16 -0.46
C HIS A 109 3.12 3.92 -0.28
N LEU A 110 2.47 3.46 -1.34
CA LEU A 110 1.71 2.20 -1.30
C LEU A 110 2.64 1.01 -1.02
N LEU A 111 3.84 0.98 -1.58
CA LEU A 111 4.82 -0.08 -1.32
C LEU A 111 5.30 -0.07 0.15
N ARG A 112 5.47 1.12 0.76
CA ARG A 112 5.77 1.25 2.19
C ARG A 112 4.67 0.64 3.07
N LEU A 113 3.40 0.74 2.66
CA LEU A 113 2.28 0.11 3.35
C LEU A 113 2.46 -1.40 3.44
N PHE A 114 2.78 -2.08 2.34
CA PHE A 114 2.92 -3.55 2.33
C PHE A 114 4.06 -4.03 3.23
N MET A 115 5.15 -3.25 3.34
CA MET A 115 6.21 -3.52 4.32
C MET A 115 5.74 -3.38 5.76
N ASN A 116 4.98 -2.33 6.06
CA ASN A 116 4.43 -2.08 7.39
C ASN A 116 3.36 -3.13 7.78
N ILE A 117 2.52 -3.55 6.83
CA ILE A 117 1.51 -4.59 7.07
C ILE A 117 2.21 -5.93 7.33
N GLY A 118 3.27 -6.26 6.59
CA GLY A 118 4.02 -7.50 6.79
C GLY A 118 4.56 -7.65 8.22
N THR A 119 5.02 -6.56 8.83
CA THR A 119 5.47 -6.57 10.24
C THR A 119 4.30 -6.52 11.21
N THR A 120 3.23 -5.77 10.92
CA THR A 120 2.07 -5.61 11.81
C THR A 120 1.23 -6.89 11.91
N LEU A 121 0.95 -7.56 10.78
CA LEU A 121 0.14 -8.79 10.75
C LEU A 121 0.83 -9.96 11.46
N ALA A 122 2.16 -9.98 11.53
CA ALA A 122 2.91 -10.99 12.25
C ALA A 122 2.60 -11.01 13.77
N HIS A 123 2.05 -9.91 14.30
CA HIS A 123 1.80 -9.73 15.73
C HIS A 123 0.32 -9.71 16.12
N LEU A 124 -0.61 -9.79 15.16
CA LEU A 124 -2.05 -9.75 15.44
C LEU A 124 -2.64 -11.16 15.60
N PRO A 125 -3.54 -11.40 16.58
CA PRO A 125 -4.13 -12.70 16.85
C PRO A 125 -5.27 -13.01 15.86
N PHE A 126 -5.01 -12.92 14.56
CA PHE A 126 -5.99 -13.25 13.54
C PHE A 126 -6.18 -14.76 13.41
N ASN A 127 -7.37 -15.16 12.95
CA ASN A 127 -7.60 -16.53 12.56
C ASN A 127 -6.70 -16.88 11.34
N ARG A 128 -6.17 -18.11 11.31
CA ARG A 128 -5.18 -18.51 10.30
C ARG A 128 -5.72 -18.54 8.87
N HIS A 129 -7.01 -18.81 8.70
CA HIS A 129 -7.64 -18.88 7.38
C HIS A 129 -7.71 -17.49 6.71
N SER A 130 -8.16 -16.47 7.45
CA SER A 130 -8.27 -15.10 6.95
C SER A 130 -6.89 -14.52 6.62
N LEU A 131 -5.90 -14.79 7.47
CA LEU A 131 -4.51 -14.39 7.20
C LEU A 131 -4.00 -14.97 5.89
N LEU A 132 -4.18 -16.27 5.66
CA LEU A 132 -3.69 -16.93 4.45
C LEU A 132 -4.27 -16.30 3.17
N TYR A 133 -5.55 -15.92 3.19
CA TYR A 133 -6.18 -15.23 2.06
C TYR A 133 -5.60 -13.84 1.84
N VAL A 134 -5.46 -13.04 2.91
CA VAL A 134 -4.84 -11.71 2.84
C VAL A 134 -3.43 -11.82 2.28
N TYR A 135 -2.61 -12.75 2.78
CA TYR A 135 -1.26 -12.98 2.24
C TYR A 135 -1.28 -13.43 0.78
N ARG A 136 -2.25 -14.26 0.35
CA ARG A 136 -2.37 -14.69 -1.05
C ARG A 136 -2.66 -13.51 -1.98
N TYR A 137 -3.59 -12.64 -1.62
CA TYR A 137 -3.90 -11.45 -2.41
C TYR A 137 -2.76 -10.43 -2.38
N MET A 138 -2.08 -10.25 -1.24
CA MET A 138 -0.88 -9.43 -1.16
C MET A 138 0.23 -9.95 -2.08
N HIS A 139 0.48 -11.26 -2.07
CA HIS A 139 1.45 -11.88 -2.97
C HIS A 139 1.07 -11.64 -4.43
N GLY A 140 -0.17 -11.96 -4.80
CA GLY A 140 -0.63 -11.73 -6.18
C GLY A 140 -0.72 -10.27 -6.59
N PHE A 141 -0.70 -9.31 -5.66
CA PHE A 141 -0.63 -7.87 -5.94
C PHE A 141 0.81 -7.40 -6.16
N LEU A 142 1.77 -8.02 -5.48
CA LEU A 142 3.18 -7.64 -5.49
C LEU A 142 4.00 -8.37 -6.57
N ASP A 143 3.44 -9.43 -7.16
CA ASP A 143 3.99 -10.17 -8.31
C ASP A 143 3.80 -9.41 -9.64
#